data_AF-A0A2V8E9I6-F1
#
_entry.id   AF-A0A2V8E9I6-F1
#
_cell.length_a   1.000
_cell.length_b   1.000
_cell.length_c   1.000
_cell.angle_alpha   90.00
_cell.angle_beta   90.00
_cell.angle_gamma   90.00
#
_symmetry.space_group_name_H-M   'P 1'
#
loop_
_entity.id
_entity.type
_entity.pdbx_description
1 polymer ?
#
loop_
_entity_poly.entity_id
_entity_poly.type
_entity_poly.pdbx_seq_one_letter_code
_entity_poly.pdbx_strand_id
1 'polypeptide(L)'
;MYSELTVWTRGIIMDKEGRDIVNSIAASARLEGKFAQAMENYVDNPDRTNAPTRKYCRVSDSEIENALTYENEQPNIVVLVEETMVKGWDYLRGMPPGGTLVINTHYTPDYMLRFVPGVERLAQLVCVDAAKLADHKWLYYRLGELGLDRLSTEGAAERTKAIAPDIAAPLIAAVVKTTGIVKLATIEPMIANKAAFHAGLESLHVLPLSAAVA
;
A
#
# COMPACT_ATOMS: atom_id res chain seq x y z
N MET A 1 8.62 6.18 -18.09
CA MET A 1 7.37 5.64 -17.51
C MET A 1 7.70 5.28 -16.08
N TYR A 2 6.96 5.83 -15.11
CA TYR A 2 7.24 5.64 -13.69
C TYR A 2 6.19 4.73 -13.07
N SER A 3 6.56 4.03 -12.00
CA SER A 3 5.65 3.15 -11.26
C SER A 3 4.76 3.99 -10.35
N GLU A 4 3.45 3.75 -10.42
CA GLU A 4 2.41 4.37 -9.61
C GLU A 4 1.82 3.34 -8.65
N LEU A 5 2.18 3.47 -7.38
CA LEU A 5 1.61 2.71 -6.28
C LEU A 5 0.46 3.50 -5.64
N THR A 6 -0.70 2.87 -5.55
CA THR A 6 -1.88 3.41 -4.84
C THR A 6 -2.26 2.48 -3.70
N VAL A 7 -2.26 3.00 -2.48
CA VAL A 7 -2.67 2.28 -1.26
C VAL A 7 -4.02 2.81 -0.80
N TRP A 8 -4.99 1.91 -0.70
CA TRP A 8 -6.32 2.19 -0.20
C TRP A 8 -6.47 1.72 1.23
N THR A 9 -7.02 2.58 2.08
CA THR A 9 -7.22 2.30 3.50
C THR A 9 -8.60 2.72 3.99
N ARG A 10 -8.94 2.31 5.21
CA ARG A 10 -10.06 2.85 5.96
C ARG A 10 -9.60 4.09 6.74
N GLY A 11 -10.24 5.22 6.47
CA GLY A 11 -9.97 6.48 7.13
C GLY A 11 -10.01 6.35 8.65
N ILE A 12 -9.18 7.14 9.32
CA ILE A 12 -8.94 7.21 10.76
C ILE A 12 -8.22 5.99 11.34
N ILE A 13 -8.66 4.77 11.01
CA ILE A 13 -8.20 3.55 11.69
C ILE A 13 -7.07 2.80 10.96
N MET A 14 -6.81 3.14 9.70
CA MET A 14 -5.78 2.51 8.86
C MET A 14 -4.98 3.54 8.08
N ASP A 15 -5.09 4.81 8.47
CA ASP A 15 -4.47 5.91 7.76
C ASP A 15 -2.94 5.80 7.82
N LYS A 16 -2.40 5.54 9.02
CA LYS A 16 -0.97 5.39 9.26
C LYS A 16 -0.36 4.26 8.45
N GLU A 17 -0.99 3.10 8.41
CA GLU A 17 -0.51 1.94 7.67
C GLU A 17 -0.29 2.29 6.20
N GLY A 18 -1.24 3.01 5.58
CA GLY A 18 -1.11 3.47 4.21
C GLY A 18 0.05 4.46 4.02
N ARG A 19 0.25 5.38 4.97
CA ARG A 19 1.36 6.34 4.96
C ARG A 19 2.71 5.64 5.11
N ASP A 20 2.82 4.69 6.02
CA ASP A 20 4.04 3.90 6.25
C ASP A 20 4.43 3.09 5.00
N ILE A 21 3.44 2.50 4.29
CA ILE A 21 3.68 1.78 3.04
C ILE A 21 4.28 2.71 1.97
N VAL A 22 3.64 3.85 1.67
CA VAL A 22 4.11 4.73 0.58
C VAL A 22 5.40 5.47 0.94
N ASN A 23 5.57 5.90 2.19
CA ASN A 23 6.74 6.63 2.64
C ASN A 23 7.98 5.75 2.68
N SER A 24 7.86 4.50 3.16
CA SER A 24 8.98 3.56 3.21
C SER A 24 9.45 3.17 1.80
N ILE A 25 8.52 2.92 0.87
CA ILE A 25 8.84 2.63 -0.52
C ILE A 25 9.52 3.82 -1.19
N ALA A 26 9.00 5.04 -1.02
CA ALA A 26 9.65 6.23 -1.58
C ALA A 26 11.04 6.49 -0.98
N ALA A 27 11.21 6.31 0.33
CA ALA A 27 12.51 6.47 0.98
C ALA A 27 13.53 5.42 0.50
N SER A 28 13.11 4.15 0.42
CA SER A 28 13.91 3.05 -0.12
C SER A 28 14.31 3.29 -1.58
N ALA A 29 13.37 3.76 -2.42
CA ALA A 29 13.66 4.11 -3.81
C ALA A 29 14.71 5.22 -3.94
N ARG A 30 14.66 6.26 -3.08
CA ARG A 30 15.68 7.32 -3.06
C ARG A 30 17.05 6.80 -2.65
N LEU A 31 17.13 5.84 -1.72
CA LEU A 31 18.38 5.16 -1.38
C LEU A 31 18.98 4.38 -2.56
N GLU A 32 18.14 3.98 -3.52
CA GLU A 32 18.56 3.32 -4.76
C GLU A 32 18.94 4.30 -5.88
N GLY A 33 18.90 5.62 -5.61
CA GLY A 33 19.20 6.65 -6.60
C GLY A 33 18.04 6.96 -7.55
N LYS A 34 16.83 6.47 -7.28
CA LYS A 34 15.63 6.76 -8.07
C LYS A 34 14.98 8.07 -7.62
N PHE A 35 14.23 8.68 -8.52
CA PHE A 35 13.32 9.77 -8.20
C PHE A 35 12.04 9.18 -7.61
N ALA A 36 11.68 9.60 -6.40
CA ALA A 36 10.48 9.12 -5.76
C ALA A 36 9.71 10.20 -5.04
N GLN A 37 8.39 10.05 -5.01
CA GLN A 37 7.44 10.90 -4.33
C GLN A 37 6.48 10.02 -3.53
N ALA A 38 6.15 10.43 -2.32
CA ALA A 38 5.07 9.85 -1.53
C ALA A 38 4.14 11.00 -1.11
N MET A 39 2.84 10.75 -1.13
CA MET A 39 1.83 11.75 -0.78
C MET A 39 0.56 11.06 -0.27
N GLU A 40 -0.17 11.77 0.58
CA GLU A 40 -1.57 11.45 0.88
C GLU A 40 -2.47 12.14 -0.13
N ASN A 41 -3.65 11.56 -0.37
CA ASN A 41 -4.62 12.22 -1.23
C ASN A 41 -5.34 13.35 -0.52
N TYR A 42 -5.06 14.59 -0.94
CA TYR A 42 -5.74 15.76 -0.42
C TYR A 42 -7.26 15.73 -0.64
N VAL A 43 -7.74 15.06 -1.70
CA VAL A 43 -9.17 14.92 -1.99
C VAL A 43 -9.91 14.14 -0.90
N ASP A 44 -9.20 13.26 -0.18
CA ASP A 44 -9.78 12.40 0.85
C ASP A 44 -9.73 13.05 2.26
N ASN A 45 -9.11 14.23 2.39
CA ASN A 45 -8.90 14.93 3.66
C ASN A 45 -9.97 16.01 3.94
N PRO A 46 -10.31 16.28 5.22
CA PRO A 46 -9.97 15.48 6.39
C PRO A 46 -10.75 14.16 6.38
N ASP A 47 -10.06 13.07 6.71
CA ASP A 47 -10.62 11.73 6.63
C ASP A 47 -11.83 11.50 7.57
N ARG A 48 -12.58 10.44 7.27
CA ARG A 48 -13.75 10.01 8.06
C ARG A 48 -13.59 8.55 8.41
N THR A 49 -14.05 8.16 9.60
CA THR A 49 -13.94 6.78 10.08
C THR A 49 -14.52 5.82 9.04
N ASN A 50 -13.71 4.86 8.60
CA ASN A 50 -14.05 3.83 7.62
C ASN A 50 -14.32 4.30 6.18
N ALA A 51 -14.29 5.60 5.91
CA ALA A 51 -14.35 6.09 4.54
C ALA A 51 -13.09 5.62 3.78
N PRO A 52 -13.21 5.16 2.52
CA PRO A 52 -12.03 4.84 1.71
C PRO A 52 -11.13 6.08 1.57
N THR A 53 -9.84 5.94 1.87
CA THR A 53 -8.84 6.99 1.62
C THR A 53 -7.63 6.43 0.89
N ARG A 54 -6.88 7.31 0.22
CA ARG A 54 -5.76 6.93 -0.66
C ARG A 54 -4.46 7.57 -0.23
N LYS A 55 -3.38 6.81 -0.44
CA LYS A 55 -1.99 7.25 -0.36
C LYS A 55 -1.28 6.79 -1.61
N TYR A 56 -0.39 7.63 -2.13
CA TYR A 56 0.30 7.40 -3.39
C TYR A 56 1.81 7.37 -3.20
N CYS A 57 2.46 6.50 -3.97
CA CYS A 57 3.90 6.58 -4.21
C CYS A 57 4.16 6.54 -5.72
N ARG A 58 5.11 7.35 -6.17
CA ARG A 58 5.65 7.34 -7.53
C ARG A 58 7.13 7.06 -7.47
N VAL A 59 7.60 6.14 -8.31
CA VAL A 59 9.02 5.76 -8.39
C VAL A 59 9.45 5.75 -9.85
N SER A 60 10.50 6.49 -10.17
CA SER A 60 10.98 6.72 -11.53
C SER A 60 12.51 6.70 -11.59
N ASP A 61 13.06 6.21 -12.70
CA ASP A 61 14.51 6.33 -12.97
C ASP A 61 14.90 7.73 -13.49
N SER A 62 13.91 8.54 -13.91
CA SER A 62 14.06 9.93 -14.34
C SER A 62 13.23 10.89 -13.47
N GLU A 63 13.47 12.20 -13.59
CA GLU A 63 12.70 13.22 -12.87
C GLU A 63 11.18 13.06 -13.06
N ILE A 64 10.41 13.31 -11.99
CA ILE A 64 8.96 13.23 -11.98
C ILE A 64 8.40 14.60 -12.39
N GLU A 65 8.03 14.74 -13.66
CA GLU A 65 7.59 16.02 -14.25
C GLU A 65 6.19 16.46 -13.76
N ASN A 66 5.36 15.54 -13.30
CA ASN A 66 3.97 15.79 -12.90
C ASN A 66 3.77 15.74 -11.37
N ALA A 67 4.76 16.18 -10.59
CA ALA A 67 4.75 16.10 -9.13
C ALA A 67 3.57 16.80 -8.43
N LEU A 68 2.84 17.70 -9.12
CA LEU A 68 1.73 18.48 -8.57
C LEU A 68 0.34 17.89 -8.86
N THR A 69 0.24 16.76 -9.55
CA THR A 69 -1.05 16.07 -9.74
C THR A 69 -1.49 15.41 -8.44
N TYR A 70 -2.78 15.55 -8.11
CA TYR A 70 -3.33 15.06 -6.84
C TYR A 70 -3.40 13.55 -6.70
N GLU A 71 -3.65 12.84 -7.81
CA GLU A 71 -3.94 11.42 -7.81
C GLU A 71 -3.05 10.68 -8.82
N ASN A 72 -2.80 9.40 -8.57
CA ASN A 72 -2.23 8.49 -9.56
C ASN A 72 -3.32 8.12 -10.58
N GLU A 73 -3.14 8.52 -11.84
CA GLU A 73 -4.10 8.27 -12.92
C GLU A 73 -3.97 6.86 -13.50
N GLN A 74 -2.78 6.26 -13.39
CA GLN A 74 -2.44 4.97 -14.00
C GLN A 74 -1.74 4.03 -12.99
N PRO A 75 -2.41 3.68 -11.88
CA PRO A 75 -1.81 2.85 -10.84
C PRO A 75 -1.49 1.45 -11.37
N ASN A 76 -0.20 1.12 -11.48
CA ASN A 76 0.25 -0.22 -11.86
C ASN A 76 0.46 -1.15 -10.64
N ILE A 77 0.42 -0.60 -9.42
CA ILE A 77 0.40 -1.37 -8.18
C ILE A 77 -0.71 -0.81 -7.29
N VAL A 78 -1.64 -1.67 -6.86
CA VAL A 78 -2.72 -1.30 -5.94
C VAL A 78 -2.66 -2.18 -4.70
N VAL A 79 -2.78 -1.56 -3.52
CA VAL A 79 -2.83 -2.26 -2.22
C VAL A 79 -4.14 -1.92 -1.54
N LEU A 80 -4.88 -2.96 -1.13
CA LEU A 80 -6.06 -2.83 -0.28
C LEU A 80 -5.67 -3.28 1.13
N VAL A 81 -5.57 -2.32 2.06
CA VAL A 81 -5.18 -2.60 3.46
C VAL A 81 -6.29 -3.33 4.23
N GLU A 82 -7.52 -3.35 3.71
CA GLU A 82 -8.66 -4.01 4.32
C GLU A 82 -9.49 -4.77 3.27
N GLU A 83 -9.82 -6.03 3.56
CA GLU A 83 -10.36 -6.97 2.57
C GLU A 83 -11.71 -6.57 1.97
N THR A 84 -12.59 -5.91 2.72
CA THR A 84 -13.92 -5.56 2.20
C THR A 84 -13.87 -4.43 1.16
N MET A 85 -12.71 -3.79 0.99
CA MET A 85 -12.44 -2.82 -0.09
C MET A 85 -12.32 -3.48 -1.48
N VAL A 86 -12.68 -4.75 -1.66
CA VAL A 86 -12.91 -5.32 -2.99
C VAL A 86 -14.30 -5.05 -3.54
N LYS A 87 -15.21 -4.46 -2.74
CA LYS A 87 -16.63 -4.27 -3.10
C LYS A 87 -16.99 -2.79 -3.22
N GLY A 88 -17.99 -2.51 -4.07
CA GLY A 88 -18.68 -1.22 -4.13
C GLY A 88 -18.01 -0.15 -5.00
N TRP A 89 -16.78 -0.36 -5.46
CA TRP A 89 -16.04 0.57 -6.32
C TRP A 89 -14.99 -0.16 -7.16
N ASP A 90 -14.63 0.41 -8.32
CA ASP A 90 -13.47 -0.06 -9.10
C ASP A 90 -12.18 0.57 -8.56
N TYR A 91 -11.56 -0.14 -7.61
CA TYR A 91 -10.29 0.27 -6.99
C TYR A 91 -9.08 0.17 -7.93
N LEU A 92 -9.26 -0.45 -9.10
CA LEU A 92 -8.26 -0.60 -10.16
C LEU A 92 -8.51 0.39 -11.31
N ARG A 93 -9.35 1.41 -11.12
CA ARG A 93 -9.64 2.42 -12.15
C ARG A 93 -8.35 3.07 -12.63
N GLY A 94 -8.19 3.12 -13.95
CA GLY A 94 -7.00 3.70 -14.60
C GLY A 94 -5.80 2.75 -14.68
N MET A 95 -5.84 1.59 -14.00
CA MET A 95 -4.75 0.63 -14.02
C MET A 95 -4.42 0.18 -15.45
N PRO A 96 -3.17 0.35 -15.92
CA PRO A 96 -2.74 -0.18 -17.21
C PRO A 96 -2.67 -1.72 -17.15
N PRO A 97 -2.73 -2.41 -18.30
CA PRO A 97 -2.56 -3.85 -18.32
C PRO A 97 -1.24 -4.30 -17.71
N GLY A 98 -1.28 -5.40 -16.95
CA GLY A 98 -0.12 -5.95 -16.27
C GLY A 98 0.04 -5.47 -14.82
N GLY A 99 -0.99 -4.87 -14.23
CA GLY A 99 -0.95 -4.36 -12.87
C GLY A 99 -0.92 -5.46 -11.81
N THR A 100 -0.53 -5.08 -10.59
CA THR A 100 -0.51 -5.96 -9.41
C THR A 100 -1.50 -5.47 -8.38
N LEU A 101 -2.38 -6.35 -7.90
CA LEU A 101 -3.28 -6.08 -6.78
C LEU A 101 -2.82 -6.89 -5.56
N VAL A 102 -2.56 -6.20 -4.45
CA VAL A 102 -2.29 -6.80 -3.13
C VAL A 102 -3.49 -6.57 -2.22
N ILE A 103 -3.97 -7.62 -1.56
CA ILE A 103 -5.10 -7.55 -0.62
C ILE A 103 -4.67 -8.11 0.73
N ASN A 104 -4.88 -7.33 1.79
CA ASN A 104 -4.83 -7.84 3.16
C ASN A 104 -6.07 -8.71 3.45
N THR A 105 -5.92 -10.03 3.49
CA THR A 105 -7.03 -10.97 3.72
C THR A 105 -6.52 -12.36 4.10
N HIS A 106 -7.30 -13.11 4.87
CA HIS A 106 -7.08 -14.54 5.13
C HIS A 106 -7.59 -15.45 4.01
N TYR A 107 -8.34 -14.93 3.04
CA TYR A 107 -8.84 -15.71 1.91
C TYR A 107 -7.76 -15.93 0.83
N THR A 108 -7.95 -16.96 0.01
CA THR A 108 -7.08 -17.22 -1.15
C THR A 108 -7.39 -16.26 -2.31
N PRO A 109 -6.41 -16.00 -3.19
CA PRO A 109 -6.65 -15.20 -4.40
C PRO A 109 -7.81 -15.72 -5.25
N ASP A 110 -7.93 -17.04 -5.43
CA ASP A 110 -9.04 -17.67 -6.18
C ASP A 110 -10.42 -17.32 -5.62
N TYR A 111 -10.54 -17.21 -4.30
CA TYR A 111 -11.78 -16.79 -3.66
C TYR A 111 -12.04 -15.30 -3.87
N MET A 112 -11.00 -14.48 -3.69
CA MET A 112 -11.10 -13.02 -3.78
C MET A 112 -11.39 -12.52 -5.20
N LEU A 113 -10.95 -13.25 -6.23
CA LEU A 113 -11.24 -12.94 -7.65
C LEU A 113 -12.73 -12.72 -7.93
N ARG A 114 -13.63 -13.38 -7.18
CA ARG A 114 -15.08 -13.26 -7.36
C ARG A 114 -15.62 -11.85 -7.10
N PHE A 115 -14.85 -11.03 -6.39
CA PHE A 115 -15.25 -9.68 -6.00
C PHE A 115 -14.47 -8.59 -6.73
N VAL A 116 -13.28 -8.90 -7.24
CA VAL A 116 -12.41 -7.92 -7.90
C VAL A 116 -13.00 -7.55 -9.28
N PRO A 117 -13.38 -6.29 -9.51
CA PRO A 117 -13.74 -5.84 -10.85
C PRO A 117 -12.48 -5.68 -11.73
N GLY A 118 -12.61 -5.86 -13.04
CA GLY A 118 -11.53 -5.53 -13.98
C GLY A 118 -10.30 -6.44 -13.92
N VAL A 119 -10.50 -7.73 -13.60
CA VAL A 119 -9.42 -8.74 -13.43
C VAL A 119 -8.51 -8.84 -14.67
N GLU A 120 -9.03 -8.54 -15.87
CA GLU A 120 -8.26 -8.56 -17.13
C GLU A 120 -7.06 -7.61 -17.16
N ARG A 121 -7.03 -6.61 -16.28
CA ARG A 121 -5.93 -5.64 -16.14
C ARG A 121 -4.76 -6.20 -15.32
N LEU A 122 -4.99 -7.25 -14.53
CA LEU A 122 -4.02 -7.78 -13.59
C LEU A 122 -3.08 -8.79 -14.26
N ALA A 123 -1.77 -8.64 -14.02
CA ALA A 123 -0.80 -9.72 -14.22
C ALA A 123 -0.76 -10.66 -13.01
N GLN A 124 -1.15 -10.18 -11.82
CA GLN A 124 -1.16 -10.99 -10.61
C GLN A 124 -2.08 -10.43 -9.54
N LEU A 125 -2.64 -11.34 -8.75
CA LEU A 125 -3.37 -11.06 -7.51
C LEU A 125 -2.61 -11.68 -6.34
N VAL A 126 -2.36 -10.88 -5.30
CA VAL A 126 -1.58 -11.25 -4.12
C VAL A 126 -2.46 -11.10 -2.89
N CYS A 127 -2.59 -12.16 -2.09
CA CYS A 127 -3.26 -12.13 -0.80
C CYS A 127 -2.25 -12.40 0.32
N VAL A 128 -2.36 -11.64 1.41
CA VAL A 128 -1.56 -11.82 2.63
C VAL A 128 -2.44 -11.56 3.85
N ASP A 129 -2.40 -12.45 4.84
CA ASP A 129 -3.13 -12.30 6.09
C ASP A 129 -2.32 -11.45 7.07
N ALA A 130 -2.20 -10.15 6.80
CA ALA A 130 -1.37 -9.26 7.61
C ALA A 130 -1.89 -9.18 9.06
N ALA A 131 -3.21 -9.25 9.24
CA ALA A 131 -3.86 -9.22 10.55
C ALA A 131 -3.50 -10.42 11.44
N LYS A 132 -3.16 -11.57 10.86
CA LYS A 132 -2.61 -12.71 11.60
C LYS A 132 -1.13 -12.55 11.95
N LEU A 133 -0.38 -11.78 11.16
CA LEU A 133 1.08 -11.65 11.29
C LEU A 133 1.52 -10.50 12.20
N ALA A 134 0.70 -9.45 12.32
CA ALA A 134 0.98 -8.30 13.15
C ALA A 134 -0.30 -7.69 13.74
N ASP A 135 -0.13 -6.96 14.83
CA ASP A 135 -1.23 -6.25 15.47
C ASP A 135 -1.69 -5.07 14.62
N HIS A 136 -3.01 -4.85 14.59
CA HIS A 136 -3.65 -3.73 13.92
C HIS A 136 -3.72 -2.56 14.90
N LYS A 137 -2.68 -1.73 14.94
CA LYS A 137 -2.46 -0.80 16.07
C LYS A 137 -3.58 0.23 16.25
N TRP A 138 -4.17 0.72 15.17
CA TRP A 138 -4.99 1.95 15.20
C TRP A 138 -6.50 1.71 15.21
N LEU A 139 -6.94 0.57 15.76
CA LEU A 139 -8.36 0.25 15.88
C LEU A 139 -9.09 1.13 16.92
N TYR A 140 -10.42 1.19 16.79
CA TYR A 140 -11.34 2.07 17.55
C TYR A 140 -11.22 1.98 19.08
N TYR A 141 -10.69 0.88 19.63
CA TYR A 141 -10.48 0.73 21.07
C TYR A 141 -9.16 1.35 21.57
N ARG A 142 -8.30 1.86 20.67
CA ARG A 142 -7.02 2.53 20.97
C ARG A 142 -6.99 4.00 20.52
N LEU A 143 -8.15 4.66 20.42
CA LEU A 143 -8.26 6.06 19.98
C LEU A 143 -7.42 7.06 20.82
N GLY A 144 -7.17 6.77 22.10
CA GLY A 144 -6.30 7.59 22.95
C GLY A 144 -4.83 7.61 22.49
N GLU A 145 -4.33 6.47 21.98
CA GLU A 145 -3.00 6.37 21.39
C GLU A 145 -2.97 6.95 19.97
N LEU A 146 -4.09 6.84 19.23
CA LEU A 146 -4.25 7.46 17.92
C LEU A 146 -4.06 8.98 17.97
N GLY A 147 -4.45 9.64 19.06
CA GLY A 147 -4.23 11.07 19.27
C GLY A 147 -2.76 11.51 19.19
N LEU A 148 -1.81 10.62 19.49
CA LEU A 148 -0.37 10.91 19.38
C LEU A 148 0.12 10.80 17.94
N ASP A 149 -0.43 9.88 17.15
CA ASP A 149 -0.16 9.74 15.72
C ASP A 149 -0.80 10.89 14.91
N ARG A 150 -1.98 11.37 15.34
CA ARG A 150 -2.73 12.48 14.73
C ARG A 150 -1.99 13.82 14.72
N LEU A 151 -0.88 13.93 15.46
CA LEU A 151 -0.01 15.12 15.39
C LEU A 151 0.90 15.11 14.16
N SER A 152 0.92 14.01 13.39
CA SER A 152 1.71 13.81 12.18
C SER A 152 0.87 13.76 10.90
N THR A 153 -0.39 14.20 10.95
CA THR A 153 -1.29 14.29 9.78
C THR A 153 -1.14 15.62 9.03
N GLU A 154 -1.79 15.74 7.87
CA GLU A 154 -1.86 16.99 7.08
C GLU A 154 -0.47 17.52 6.67
N GLY A 155 0.45 16.61 6.36
CA GLY A 155 1.82 16.93 5.96
C GLY A 155 2.77 17.28 7.11
N ALA A 156 2.34 17.18 8.36
CA ALA A 156 3.24 17.29 9.50
C ALA A 156 4.25 16.13 9.54
N ALA A 157 5.43 16.40 10.09
CA ALA A 157 6.46 15.37 10.22
C ALA A 157 6.00 14.23 11.17
N GLU A 158 6.36 13.00 10.83
CA GLU A 158 6.16 11.83 11.68
C GLU A 158 6.88 11.97 13.02
N ARG A 159 6.14 11.90 14.13
CA ARG A 159 6.71 11.96 15.48
C ARG A 159 7.32 10.61 15.89
N THR A 160 6.72 9.52 15.44
CA THR A 160 7.30 8.18 15.65
C THR A 160 8.41 7.93 14.64
N LYS A 161 9.52 7.37 15.13
CA LYS A 161 10.61 6.89 14.26
C LYS A 161 10.40 5.46 13.78
N ALA A 162 9.45 4.74 14.36
CA ALA A 162 9.13 3.38 13.98
C ALA A 162 8.24 3.40 12.72
N ILE A 163 8.77 2.89 11.61
CA ILE A 163 8.07 2.73 10.34
C ILE A 163 7.52 1.31 10.27
N ALA A 164 6.22 1.17 9.99
CA ALA A 164 5.53 -0.12 9.88
C ALA A 164 5.76 -1.04 11.10
N PRO A 165 5.40 -0.61 12.32
CA PRO A 165 5.48 -1.47 13.50
C PRO A 165 4.31 -2.48 13.59
N ASP A 166 3.40 -2.48 12.61
CA ASP A 166 2.09 -3.16 12.58
C ASP A 166 1.90 -3.92 11.24
N ILE A 167 0.65 -4.12 10.84
CA ILE A 167 0.26 -4.82 9.61
C ILE A 167 0.79 -4.18 8.31
N ALA A 168 1.28 -2.94 8.34
CA ALA A 168 1.98 -2.37 7.21
C ALA A 168 3.24 -3.20 6.83
N ALA A 169 3.92 -3.82 7.80
CA ALA A 169 5.15 -4.57 7.55
C ALA A 169 4.96 -5.75 6.57
N PRO A 170 4.04 -6.72 6.81
CA PRO A 170 3.79 -7.79 5.85
C PRO A 170 3.19 -7.31 4.52
N LEU A 171 2.47 -6.17 4.50
CA LEU A 171 1.97 -5.59 3.25
C LEU A 171 3.10 -4.99 2.41
N ILE A 172 4.07 -4.31 3.03
CA ILE A 172 5.29 -3.83 2.36
C ILE A 172 6.07 -5.03 1.81
N ALA A 173 6.22 -6.11 2.59
CA ALA A 173 6.84 -7.35 2.14
C ALA A 173 6.15 -7.91 0.88
N ALA A 174 4.81 -7.96 0.88
CA ALA A 174 4.02 -8.41 -0.26
C ALA A 174 4.29 -7.55 -1.52
N VAL A 175 4.22 -6.23 -1.39
CA VAL A 175 4.48 -5.29 -2.50
C VAL A 175 5.90 -5.47 -3.04
N VAL A 176 6.92 -5.44 -2.17
CA VAL A 176 8.32 -5.47 -2.60
C VAL A 176 8.67 -6.80 -3.25
N LYS A 177 8.24 -7.92 -2.65
CA LYS A 177 8.55 -9.26 -3.18
C LYS A 177 7.88 -9.55 -4.53
N THR A 178 6.67 -9.04 -4.75
CA THR A 178 5.88 -9.37 -5.96
C THR A 178 6.08 -8.39 -7.10
N THR A 179 6.46 -7.14 -6.82
CA THR A 179 6.62 -6.10 -7.84
C THR A 179 8.07 -5.70 -8.11
N GLY A 180 8.97 -5.89 -7.14
CA GLY A 180 10.35 -5.41 -7.24
C GLY A 180 10.48 -3.89 -7.36
N ILE A 181 9.46 -3.11 -6.96
CA ILE A 181 9.47 -1.63 -7.03
C ILE A 181 10.74 -1.03 -6.38
N VAL A 182 11.20 -1.66 -5.30
CA VAL A 182 12.46 -1.40 -4.60
C VAL A 182 13.11 -2.72 -4.17
N LYS A 183 14.36 -2.69 -3.72
CA LYS A 183 15.14 -3.84 -3.26
C LYS A 183 14.82 -4.16 -1.81
N LEU A 184 14.76 -5.45 -1.46
CA LEU A 184 14.62 -5.88 -0.06
C LEU A 184 15.73 -5.31 0.84
N ALA A 185 16.97 -5.29 0.34
CA ALA A 185 18.13 -4.81 1.08
C ALA A 185 18.07 -3.31 1.48
N THR A 186 17.30 -2.49 0.76
CA THR A 186 17.17 -1.06 1.05
C THR A 186 15.96 -0.76 1.93
N ILE A 187 14.86 -1.52 1.79
CA ILE A 187 13.64 -1.30 2.58
C ILE A 187 13.66 -2.01 3.93
N GLU A 188 14.17 -3.24 4.02
CA GLU A 188 14.16 -4.06 5.24
C GLU A 188 14.80 -3.36 6.45
N PRO A 189 15.94 -2.63 6.34
CA PRO A 189 16.51 -1.93 7.49
C PRO A 189 15.61 -0.84 8.08
N MET A 190 14.65 -0.32 7.31
CA MET A 190 13.72 0.73 7.73
C MET A 190 12.51 0.18 8.51
N ILE A 191 12.17 -1.10 8.32
CA ILE A 191 10.97 -1.70 8.90
C ILE A 191 11.18 -2.00 10.39
N ALA A 192 10.30 -1.46 11.23
CA ALA A 192 10.35 -1.65 12.67
C ALA A 192 9.97 -3.08 13.07
N ASN A 193 8.90 -3.64 12.50
CA ASN A 193 8.46 -5.01 12.76
C ASN A 193 9.08 -5.99 11.75
N LYS A 194 10.38 -6.28 11.92
CA LYS A 194 11.11 -7.21 11.04
C LYS A 194 10.54 -8.62 11.03
N ALA A 195 10.07 -9.11 12.18
CA ALA A 195 9.49 -10.44 12.29
C ALA A 195 8.24 -10.57 11.39
N ALA A 196 7.33 -9.60 11.45
CA ALA A 196 6.13 -9.62 10.60
C ALA A 196 6.47 -9.37 9.12
N PHE A 197 7.47 -8.53 8.82
CA PHE A 197 7.97 -8.34 7.46
C PHE A 197 8.48 -9.65 6.86
N HIS A 198 9.36 -10.36 7.57
CA HIS A 198 9.90 -11.66 7.12
C HIS A 198 8.83 -12.73 7.02
N ALA A 199 7.92 -12.81 8.01
CA ALA A 199 6.79 -13.74 7.94
C ALA A 199 5.90 -13.45 6.72
N GLY A 200 5.67 -12.16 6.41
CA GLY A 200 4.96 -11.73 5.21
C GLY A 200 5.65 -12.18 3.92
N LEU A 201 6.98 -12.15 3.85
CA LEU A 201 7.71 -12.67 2.69
C LEU A 201 7.44 -14.16 2.47
N GLU A 202 7.24 -14.95 3.52
CA GLU A 202 7.05 -16.40 3.45
C GLU A 202 5.59 -16.80 3.21
N SER A 203 4.62 -15.97 3.59
CA SER A 203 3.20 -16.32 3.64
C SER A 203 2.34 -15.73 2.51
N LEU A 204 2.95 -15.29 1.40
CA LEU A 204 2.20 -14.70 0.28
C LEU A 204 1.47 -15.78 -0.54
N HIS A 205 0.19 -15.56 -0.78
CA HIS A 205 -0.57 -16.31 -1.77
C HIS A 205 -0.62 -15.50 -3.07
N VAL A 206 0.18 -15.91 -4.07
CA VAL A 206 0.27 -15.24 -5.37
C VAL A 206 -0.45 -16.06 -6.42
N LEU A 207 -1.39 -15.44 -7.11
CA LEU A 207 -2.05 -15.99 -8.29
C LEU A 207 -1.63 -15.20 -9.53
N PRO A 208 -0.78 -15.79 -10.40
CA PRO A 208 -0.49 -15.22 -11.71
C PRO A 208 -1.73 -15.21 -12.59
N LEU A 209 -1.92 -14.14 -13.34
CA LEU A 209 -3.04 -13.91 -14.26
C LEU A 209 -2.52 -13.50 -15.62
N SER A 210 -3.25 -13.85 -16.69
CA SER A 210 -2.94 -13.36 -18.02
C SER A 210 -3.50 -11.94 -18.18
N ALA A 211 -2.64 -10.92 -18.16
CA ALA A 211 -3.05 -9.58 -18.54
C ALA A 211 -3.54 -9.59 -20.00
N ALA A 212 -4.64 -8.92 -20.30
CA ALA A 212 -5.00 -8.64 -21.68
C ALA A 212 -3.89 -7.78 -22.32
N VAL A 213 -3.35 -8.20 -23.46
CA VAL A 213 -2.45 -7.36 -24.25
C VAL A 213 -3.28 -6.16 -24.74
N ALA A 214 -2.89 -4.94 -24.34
CA ALA A 214 -3.51 -3.71 -24.81
C ALA A 214 -3.39 -3.57 -26.33
#